data_AF-A0A4W3HVB8-F1
#
_entry.id   AF-A0A4W3HVB8-F1
#
_cell.length_a   1.000
_cell.length_b   1.000
_cell.length_c   1.000
_cell.angle_alpha   90.00
_cell.angle_beta   90.00
_cell.angle_gamma   90.00
#
_symmetry.space_group_name_H-M   'P 1'
#
loop_
_entity.id
_entity.type
_entity.pdbx_description
1 polymer ?
#
loop_
_entity_poly.entity_id
_entity_poly.type
_entity_poly.pdbx_seq_one_letter_code
_entity_poly.pdbx_strand_id
1 'polypeptide(L)'
;MALGVVAWVHGDPRKVIYPTDSHGQFCGQQGTANQNKTILFYFNILKCASPAVLINLQCPTKQVILQKQKNYWKYYRQFCKPGFDNPRKSVAEVLRDEDCPSMIVPSRPFLRRCFPDFTTKNGILTVANKTTFKDGLGKTRNVTDLRDAANGINDVLDAREVGMKIFEDYTNSWFWILIGLVIAMVVSLVFILLLRFTAGVLFWFVIFAVVGVIGYGIWHCYWEYSSLKGKPGADVAIYDIGFQTDFRIYLQLRQTWLAFMIFLCIIEVIIILMLIFLRKRIFIAIALLREGSKENYLMKIPSLPDYHFMRCALCCIIKQKIPYCFYFLVATLNNQLFCVTRSLIALCRGAQCSFAFYGGESIYHKYILVLQICNLVVFLWLVNFAIALGQCTLAGAFASYYWAFKKPADIPAFPLLASFGRTLRYHTGSLAFGSLILAIVQFIRIILEYLDNKLKGAHNQFAKFVLCCMKCCFWCLERFIKFLNRNAYIMIAIYGKNFCTSAKEAFFLLMRNVVRVAVLDKVTDFLLFLGKLLIVGGVGVLAFFFFTRRITIIADEAPVLNYYWVPLMTVIFGSYLIAHGFFSVYAMCVDTLFLCFCEDLERNDGSAARPYFMSAELHRILGRKEQIPKKANG
;
A
#
# COMPACT_ATOMS: atom_id res chain seq x y z
N MET A 1 3.15 -6.97 -9.93
CA MET A 1 3.12 -8.24 -10.69
C MET A 1 3.66 -8.08 -12.11
N ALA A 2 3.07 -7.27 -13.00
CA ALA A 2 3.58 -7.09 -14.38
C ALA A 2 5.03 -6.56 -14.47
N LEU A 3 5.41 -5.55 -13.67
CA LEU A 3 6.82 -5.10 -13.57
C LEU A 3 7.76 -6.20 -13.05
N GLY A 4 7.28 -7.04 -12.14
CA GLY A 4 8.02 -8.19 -11.62
C GLY A 4 8.16 -9.31 -12.67
N VAL A 5 7.12 -9.55 -13.48
CA VAL A 5 7.13 -10.51 -14.59
C VAL A 5 8.00 -10.00 -15.73
N VAL A 6 7.93 -8.71 -16.07
CA VAL A 6 8.83 -8.10 -17.06
C VAL A 6 10.29 -8.16 -16.58
N ALA A 7 10.54 -7.83 -15.30
CA ALA A 7 11.86 -7.97 -14.69
C ALA A 7 12.33 -9.42 -14.56
N TRP A 8 11.43 -10.40 -14.44
CA TRP A 8 11.77 -11.83 -14.41
C TRP A 8 12.06 -12.38 -15.81
N VAL A 9 11.21 -12.04 -16.79
CA VAL A 9 11.32 -12.50 -18.18
C VAL A 9 12.50 -11.83 -18.90
N HIS A 10 12.80 -10.58 -18.57
CA HIS A 10 13.88 -9.81 -19.22
C HIS A 10 15.08 -9.55 -18.30
N GLY A 11 15.00 -9.91 -17.02
CA GLY A 11 16.11 -9.78 -16.08
C GLY A 11 17.05 -10.96 -16.18
N ASP A 12 18.35 -10.68 -16.02
CA ASP A 12 19.36 -11.71 -15.97
C ASP A 12 19.60 -12.13 -14.51
N PRO A 13 19.20 -13.34 -14.08
CA PRO A 13 19.37 -13.81 -12.70
C PRO A 13 20.85 -13.86 -12.27
N ARG A 14 21.79 -13.91 -13.23
CA ARG A 14 23.23 -13.89 -12.96
C ARG A 14 23.71 -12.60 -12.31
N LYS A 15 22.99 -11.49 -12.47
CA LYS A 15 23.29 -10.19 -11.82
C LYS A 15 23.11 -10.21 -10.31
N VAL A 16 22.42 -11.22 -9.79
CA VAL A 16 22.27 -11.44 -8.34
C VAL A 16 23.50 -12.15 -7.78
N ILE A 17 24.04 -13.11 -8.52
CA ILE A 17 25.14 -13.99 -8.08
C ILE A 17 26.50 -13.32 -8.30
N TYR A 18 26.68 -12.63 -9.43
CA TYR A 18 27.95 -12.04 -9.82
C TYR A 18 27.87 -10.51 -9.81
N PRO A 19 28.85 -9.82 -9.20
CA PRO A 19 28.97 -8.38 -9.34
C PRO A 19 29.22 -8.02 -10.80
N THR A 20 28.59 -6.94 -11.28
CA THR A 20 28.77 -6.42 -12.62
C THR A 20 29.52 -5.10 -12.61
N ASP A 21 30.41 -4.91 -13.59
CA ASP A 21 31.07 -3.63 -13.81
C ASP A 21 30.13 -2.58 -14.43
N SER A 22 30.61 -1.35 -14.64
CA SER A 22 29.82 -0.30 -15.29
C SER A 22 29.48 -0.56 -16.76
N HIS A 23 30.10 -1.55 -17.40
CA HIS A 23 29.79 -2.00 -18.76
C HIS A 23 28.86 -3.23 -18.78
N GLY A 24 28.39 -3.68 -17.61
CA GLY A 24 27.50 -4.83 -17.47
C GLY A 24 28.19 -6.19 -17.57
N GLN A 25 29.52 -6.24 -17.52
CA GLN A 25 30.29 -7.48 -17.54
C GLN A 25 30.33 -8.13 -16.16
N PHE A 26 30.20 -9.45 -16.11
CA PHE A 26 30.22 -10.21 -14.87
C PHE A 26 31.64 -10.45 -14.35
N CYS A 27 31.81 -10.34 -13.04
CA CYS A 27 33.07 -10.54 -12.33
C CYS A 27 33.22 -12.01 -11.88
N GLY A 28 34.23 -12.73 -12.37
CA GLY A 28 34.56 -14.09 -11.93
C GLY A 28 33.55 -15.17 -12.35
N GLN A 29 32.81 -14.96 -13.44
CA GLN A 29 31.90 -15.96 -14.01
C GLN A 29 32.65 -16.90 -14.96
N GLN A 30 32.45 -18.21 -14.80
CA GLN A 30 33.01 -19.22 -15.70
C GLN A 30 32.46 -19.06 -17.13
N GLY A 31 33.34 -19.11 -18.13
CA GLY A 31 32.99 -18.96 -19.56
C GLY A 31 32.90 -17.51 -20.07
N THR A 32 33.33 -16.53 -19.28
CA THR A 32 33.42 -15.11 -19.71
C THR A 32 34.88 -14.63 -19.77
N ALA A 33 35.15 -13.55 -20.52
CA ALA A 33 36.48 -12.94 -20.61
C ALA A 33 37.07 -12.49 -19.25
N ASN A 34 36.23 -12.36 -18.21
CA ASN A 34 36.60 -11.95 -16.86
C ASN A 34 36.59 -13.12 -15.85
N GLN A 35 36.65 -14.38 -16.30
CA GLN A 35 36.66 -15.56 -15.42
C GLN A 35 37.78 -15.51 -14.36
N ASN A 36 38.98 -15.07 -14.75
CA ASN A 36 40.14 -14.96 -13.85
C ASN A 36 40.19 -13.63 -13.07
N LYS A 37 39.20 -12.74 -13.27
CA LYS A 37 39.12 -11.45 -12.59
C LYS A 37 37.93 -11.44 -11.65
N THR A 38 38.20 -11.64 -10.37
CA THR A 38 37.18 -11.96 -9.35
C THR A 38 36.90 -10.80 -8.40
N ILE A 39 37.49 -9.62 -8.60
CA ILE A 39 37.37 -8.49 -7.68
C ILE A 39 36.79 -7.27 -8.40
N LEU A 40 35.74 -6.68 -7.85
CA LEU A 40 35.12 -5.43 -8.31
C LEU A 40 35.66 -4.24 -7.50
N PHE A 41 36.00 -3.15 -8.18
CA PHE A 41 36.56 -1.93 -7.60
C PHE A 41 35.72 -0.71 -7.93
N TYR A 42 35.56 0.19 -6.95
CA TYR A 42 34.81 1.43 -7.05
C TYR A 42 35.75 2.62 -7.29
N PHE A 43 35.50 3.40 -8.33
CA PHE A 43 36.34 4.57 -8.67
C PHE A 43 36.37 5.62 -7.57
N ASN A 44 35.22 5.84 -6.93
CA ASN A 44 35.10 6.73 -5.78
C ASN A 44 34.12 6.12 -4.78
N ILE A 45 34.67 5.42 -3.79
CA ILE A 45 33.89 4.79 -2.73
C ILE A 45 33.10 5.80 -1.90
N LEU A 46 33.57 7.05 -1.76
CA LEU A 46 32.88 8.09 -0.97
C LEU A 46 31.50 8.44 -1.54
N LYS A 47 31.26 8.25 -2.85
CA LYS A 47 29.94 8.41 -3.45
C LYS A 47 28.93 7.35 -2.93
N CYS A 48 29.41 6.25 -2.34
CA CYS A 48 28.59 5.21 -1.72
C CYS A 48 28.06 5.57 -0.32
N ALA A 49 28.52 6.66 0.29
CA ALA A 49 27.96 7.14 1.57
C ALA A 49 26.62 7.88 1.40
N SER A 50 26.19 8.13 0.16
CA SER A 50 24.95 8.87 -0.11
C SER A 50 23.70 8.02 0.19
N PRO A 51 22.63 8.58 0.78
CA PRO A 51 21.35 7.88 0.93
C PRO A 51 20.73 7.41 -0.40
N ALA A 52 21.14 8.00 -1.53
CA ALA A 52 20.69 7.60 -2.87
C ALA A 52 21.08 6.17 -3.24
N VAL A 53 22.06 5.58 -2.55
CA VAL A 53 22.58 4.24 -2.84
C VAL A 53 21.56 3.16 -2.46
N LEU A 54 20.83 3.33 -1.35
CA LEU A 54 19.74 2.44 -0.94
C LEU A 54 18.54 2.51 -1.90
N ILE A 55 18.25 3.69 -2.43
CA ILE A 55 17.15 3.90 -3.40
C ILE A 55 17.46 3.19 -4.73
N ASN A 56 18.70 3.34 -5.22
CA ASN A 56 19.12 2.75 -6.50
C ASN A 56 19.63 1.31 -6.35
N LEU A 57 19.72 0.78 -5.12
CA LEU A 57 20.36 -0.49 -4.77
C LEU A 57 21.78 -0.65 -5.36
N GLN A 58 22.45 0.46 -5.71
CA GLN A 58 23.74 0.48 -6.40
C GLN A 58 24.47 1.81 -6.15
N CYS A 59 25.79 1.75 -6.01
CA CYS A 59 26.61 2.95 -5.86
C CYS A 59 26.70 3.75 -7.16
N PRO A 60 26.50 5.09 -7.11
CA PRO A 60 26.62 5.98 -8.25
C PRO A 60 28.09 6.32 -8.55
N THR A 61 28.90 5.30 -8.84
CA THR A 61 30.31 5.43 -9.23
C THR A 61 30.66 4.40 -10.29
N LYS A 62 31.67 4.69 -11.11
CA LYS A 62 32.20 3.71 -12.07
C LYS A 62 32.82 2.53 -11.32
N GLN A 63 32.54 1.34 -11.83
CA GLN A 63 32.94 0.06 -11.28
C GLN A 63 33.75 -0.69 -12.33
N VAL A 64 34.93 -1.18 -11.95
CA VAL A 64 35.82 -1.95 -12.84
C VAL A 64 36.21 -3.27 -12.19
N ILE A 65 36.50 -4.26 -13.03
CA ILE A 65 36.91 -5.59 -12.59
C ILE A 65 38.44 -5.69 -12.62
N LEU A 66 39.04 -6.00 -11.46
CA LEU A 66 40.47 -6.04 -11.25
C LEU A 66 41.04 -7.47 -11.31
N GLN A 67 42.32 -7.54 -11.67
CA GLN A 67 43.16 -8.73 -11.55
C GLN A 67 44.36 -8.42 -10.66
N LYS A 68 44.81 -9.38 -9.84
CA LYS A 68 45.99 -9.19 -8.97
C LYS A 68 47.26 -9.12 -9.84
N GLN A 69 47.95 -7.97 -9.89
CA GLN A 69 49.26 -7.83 -10.58
C GLN A 69 50.34 -7.16 -9.71
N LYS A 70 51.62 -7.48 -9.99
CA LYS A 70 52.80 -7.06 -9.21
C LYS A 70 53.65 -5.92 -9.82
N ASN A 71 53.33 -5.42 -11.02
CA ASN A 71 54.23 -4.54 -11.78
C ASN A 71 53.78 -3.07 -11.74
N TYR A 72 54.62 -2.12 -11.30
CA TYR A 72 54.22 -0.77 -10.83
C TYR A 72 53.40 0.10 -11.82
N TRP A 73 53.76 0.17 -13.11
CA TRP A 73 52.98 0.97 -14.08
C TRP A 73 51.72 0.23 -14.56
N LYS A 74 51.81 -1.09 -14.74
CA LYS A 74 50.64 -1.94 -14.99
C LYS A 74 49.67 -1.95 -13.79
N TYR A 75 50.19 -1.69 -12.59
CA TYR A 75 49.43 -1.66 -11.34
C TYR A 75 48.49 -0.46 -11.24
N TYR A 76 48.85 0.73 -11.73
CA TYR A 76 47.88 1.83 -11.77
C TYR A 76 46.86 1.65 -12.91
N ARG A 77 47.34 1.19 -14.07
CA ARG A 77 46.54 0.98 -15.28
C ARG A 77 45.35 0.02 -15.07
N GLN A 78 45.49 -0.97 -14.19
CA GLN A 78 44.40 -1.92 -13.90
C GLN A 78 43.14 -1.28 -13.29
N PHE A 79 43.27 -0.10 -12.66
CA PHE A 79 42.14 0.62 -12.06
C PHE A 79 41.45 1.57 -13.06
N CYS A 80 42.04 1.81 -14.23
CA CYS A 80 41.45 2.67 -15.26
C CYS A 80 40.51 1.89 -16.18
N LYS A 81 39.72 2.62 -16.99
CA LYS A 81 38.81 2.02 -17.99
C LYS A 81 39.57 1.07 -18.94
N PRO A 82 38.98 -0.07 -19.34
CA PRO A 82 39.58 -0.95 -20.35
C PRO A 82 39.87 -0.18 -21.65
N GLY A 83 41.11 -0.28 -22.16
CA GLY A 83 41.52 0.40 -23.39
C GLY A 83 42.04 1.84 -23.23
N PHE A 84 42.12 2.38 -22.01
CA PHE A 84 42.77 3.66 -21.77
C PHE A 84 44.30 3.53 -21.95
N ASP A 85 44.86 4.27 -22.90
CA ASP A 85 46.32 4.29 -23.19
C ASP A 85 46.78 5.65 -23.76
N ASN A 86 46.07 6.74 -23.47
CA ASN A 86 46.32 8.03 -24.11
C ASN A 86 47.14 8.98 -23.21
N PRO A 87 48.48 9.10 -23.41
CA PRO A 87 49.34 9.95 -22.59
C PRO A 87 49.14 11.46 -22.82
N ARG A 88 48.28 11.87 -23.78
CA ARG A 88 48.06 13.28 -24.12
C ARG A 88 46.93 13.97 -23.35
N LYS A 89 46.06 13.23 -22.64
CA LYS A 89 45.00 13.84 -21.81
C LYS A 89 45.61 14.41 -20.53
N SER A 90 45.21 15.63 -20.16
CA SER A 90 45.61 16.22 -18.89
C SER A 90 44.98 15.49 -17.70
N VAL A 91 45.62 15.53 -16.53
CA VAL A 91 45.10 14.87 -15.32
C VAL A 91 43.70 15.37 -14.96
N ALA A 92 43.42 16.66 -15.16
CA ALA A 92 42.10 17.25 -14.92
C ALA A 92 41.03 16.66 -15.86
N GLU A 93 41.35 16.41 -17.12
CA GLU A 93 40.44 15.78 -18.08
C GLU A 93 40.22 14.30 -17.78
N VAL A 94 41.27 13.57 -17.38
CA VAL A 94 41.17 12.15 -16.95
C VAL A 94 40.24 12.00 -15.74
N LEU A 95 40.31 12.93 -14.79
CA LEU A 95 39.46 12.95 -13.60
C LEU A 95 38.02 13.39 -13.92
N ARG A 96 37.84 14.39 -14.79
CA ARG A 96 36.51 14.87 -15.22
C ARG A 96 35.74 13.81 -15.99
N ASP A 97 36.41 13.10 -16.90
CA ASP A 97 35.79 12.06 -17.73
C ASP A 97 35.65 10.71 -16.97
N GLU A 98 36.11 10.65 -15.71
CA GLU A 98 36.21 9.45 -14.88
C GLU A 98 36.88 8.29 -15.63
N ASP A 99 37.99 8.54 -16.32
CA ASP A 99 38.75 7.52 -17.07
C ASP A 99 39.60 6.64 -16.13
N CYS A 100 40.06 7.22 -15.01
CA CYS A 100 40.79 6.58 -13.91
C CYS A 100 40.22 7.06 -12.56
N PRO A 101 40.41 6.31 -11.46
CA PRO A 101 39.94 6.73 -10.14
C PRO A 101 40.65 8.00 -9.65
N SER A 102 39.93 8.84 -8.91
CA SER A 102 40.47 10.08 -8.33
C SER A 102 41.32 9.86 -7.08
N MET A 103 41.13 8.71 -6.43
CA MET A 103 41.85 8.31 -5.23
C MET A 103 41.96 6.78 -5.21
N ILE A 104 43.15 6.27 -4.87
CA ILE A 104 43.37 4.86 -4.57
C ILE A 104 43.71 4.74 -3.10
N VAL A 105 42.90 3.98 -2.37
CA VAL A 105 43.14 3.66 -0.95
C VAL A 105 43.59 2.21 -0.82
N PRO A 106 44.55 1.90 0.06
CA PRO A 106 44.89 0.53 0.41
C PRO A 106 43.63 -0.24 0.82
N SER A 107 43.36 -1.34 0.14
CA SER A 107 42.08 -2.05 0.20
C SER A 107 42.29 -3.55 0.34
N ARG A 108 41.38 -4.23 1.04
CA ARG A 108 41.29 -5.70 1.11
C ARG A 108 40.06 -6.20 0.36
N PRO A 109 40.13 -7.37 -0.30
CA PRO A 109 38.95 -7.97 -0.92
C PRO A 109 38.00 -8.54 0.14
N PHE A 110 36.73 -8.16 0.07
CA PHE A 110 35.63 -8.71 0.88
C PHE A 110 34.41 -8.91 -0.05
N LEU A 111 33.79 -10.09 -0.04
CA LEU A 111 32.70 -10.47 -0.96
C LEU A 111 32.98 -10.12 -2.44
N ARG A 112 34.19 -10.42 -2.94
CA ARG A 112 34.63 -10.10 -4.33
C ARG A 112 34.61 -8.60 -4.65
N ARG A 113 34.69 -7.72 -3.65
CA ARG A 113 34.74 -6.26 -3.80
C ARG A 113 35.92 -5.68 -3.02
N CYS A 114 36.48 -4.56 -3.46
CA CYS A 114 37.54 -3.86 -2.74
C CYS A 114 36.95 -2.94 -1.65
N PHE A 115 37.32 -3.19 -0.40
CA PHE A 115 37.02 -2.31 0.74
C PHE A 115 38.30 -1.72 1.33
N PRO A 116 38.28 -0.49 1.87
CA PRO A 116 39.44 0.10 2.54
C PRO A 116 39.95 -0.80 3.66
N ASP A 117 41.28 -0.92 3.80
CA ASP A 117 41.90 -1.72 4.84
C ASP A 117 41.91 -0.96 6.18
N PHE A 118 40.84 -1.13 6.95
CA PHE A 118 40.69 -0.51 8.25
C PHE A 118 41.55 -1.22 9.30
N THR A 119 42.44 -0.46 9.95
CA THR A 119 43.30 -0.93 11.05
C THR A 119 43.17 0.00 12.25
N THR A 120 42.96 -0.57 13.44
CA THR A 120 42.86 0.19 14.68
C THR A 120 44.23 0.22 15.35
N LYS A 121 44.81 1.40 15.53
CA LYS A 121 46.04 1.60 16.32
C LYS A 121 45.73 2.54 17.47
N ASN A 122 45.98 2.10 18.71
CA ASN A 122 45.73 2.88 19.93
C ASN A 122 44.28 3.44 20.02
N GLY A 123 43.29 2.65 19.60
CA GLY A 123 41.87 3.06 19.60
C GLY A 123 41.45 4.01 18.46
N ILE A 124 42.38 4.45 17.61
CA ILE A 124 42.11 5.34 16.47
C ILE A 124 42.04 4.50 15.19
N LEU A 125 40.97 4.71 14.42
CA LEU A 125 40.75 4.04 13.13
C LEU A 125 41.65 4.66 12.06
N THR A 126 42.49 3.86 11.41
CA THR A 126 43.43 4.31 10.38
C THR A 126 43.37 3.41 9.15
N VAL A 127 43.64 3.99 7.97
CA VAL A 127 43.85 3.22 6.73
C VAL A 127 45.30 3.47 6.31
N ALA A 128 46.10 2.41 6.26
CA ALA A 128 47.55 2.48 6.03
C ALA A 128 48.29 3.53 6.89
N ASN A 129 48.03 3.51 8.21
CA ASN A 129 48.62 4.41 9.22
C ASN A 129 48.25 5.91 9.05
N LYS A 130 47.26 6.25 8.22
CA LYS A 130 46.78 7.63 8.04
C LYS A 130 45.31 7.77 8.43
N THR A 131 44.97 8.94 8.97
CA THR A 131 43.60 9.34 9.33
C THR A 131 42.95 10.26 8.30
N THR A 132 43.73 10.90 7.44
CA THR A 132 43.23 11.87 6.44
C THR A 132 43.73 11.57 5.04
N PHE A 133 42.87 11.81 4.04
CA PHE A 133 43.11 11.57 2.61
C PHE A 133 42.62 12.74 1.78
N LYS A 134 43.19 12.95 0.58
CA LYS A 134 42.69 13.94 -0.39
C LYS A 134 41.78 13.25 -1.41
N ASP A 135 40.57 13.77 -1.64
CA ASP A 135 39.56 13.12 -2.51
C ASP A 135 39.76 13.30 -4.03
N GLY A 136 40.93 13.78 -4.45
CA GLY A 136 41.26 14.09 -5.84
C GLY A 136 40.70 15.43 -6.35
N LEU A 137 39.77 16.06 -5.60
CA LEU A 137 39.26 17.42 -5.85
C LEU A 137 39.92 18.45 -4.92
N GLY A 138 41.02 18.08 -4.27
CA GLY A 138 41.76 18.94 -3.34
C GLY A 138 41.17 19.04 -1.92
N LYS A 139 40.07 18.34 -1.62
CA LYS A 139 39.44 18.37 -0.29
C LYS A 139 39.97 17.24 0.60
N THR A 140 40.31 17.57 1.84
CA THR A 140 40.75 16.61 2.85
C THR A 140 39.53 15.90 3.46
N ARG A 141 39.57 14.57 3.48
CA ARG A 141 38.53 13.66 4.01
C ARG A 141 39.09 12.82 5.14
N ASN A 142 38.25 12.47 6.10
CA ASN A 142 38.64 11.71 7.28
C ASN A 142 38.38 10.20 7.07
N VAL A 143 39.04 9.33 7.83
CA VAL A 143 38.79 7.87 7.78
C VAL A 143 37.33 7.51 8.10
N THR A 144 36.64 8.33 8.89
CA THR A 144 35.21 8.17 9.18
C THR A 144 34.36 8.20 7.91
N ASP A 145 34.67 9.09 6.95
CA ASP A 145 33.93 9.19 5.69
C ASP A 145 34.08 7.91 4.84
N LEU A 146 35.25 7.27 4.92
CA LEU A 146 35.51 5.97 4.26
C LEU A 146 34.75 4.83 4.95
N ARG A 147 34.61 4.88 6.29
CA ARG A 147 33.82 3.91 7.04
C ARG A 147 32.34 4.04 6.71
N ASP A 148 31.81 5.27 6.65
CA ASP A 148 30.41 5.52 6.31
C ASP A 148 30.10 5.07 4.88
N ALA A 149 31.03 5.30 3.95
CA ALA A 149 30.95 4.79 2.58
C ALA A 149 30.98 3.25 2.49
N ALA A 150 31.82 2.59 3.28
CA ALA A 150 31.89 1.12 3.36
C ALA A 150 30.61 0.54 3.97
N ASN A 151 30.09 1.15 5.04
CA ASN A 151 28.82 0.79 5.66
C ASN A 151 27.66 0.93 4.66
N GLY A 152 27.61 2.02 3.89
CA GLY A 152 26.59 2.18 2.84
C GLY A 152 26.60 1.09 1.77
N ILE A 153 27.77 0.49 1.47
CA ILE A 153 27.83 -0.68 0.57
C ILE A 153 27.33 -1.95 1.27
N ASN A 154 27.67 -2.15 2.54
CA ASN A 154 27.17 -3.28 3.33
C ASN A 154 25.65 -3.22 3.48
N ASP A 155 25.09 -2.06 3.81
CA ASP A 155 23.64 -1.86 3.92
C ASP A 155 22.90 -2.24 2.62
N VAL A 156 23.50 -1.97 1.46
CA VAL A 156 22.95 -2.34 0.14
C VAL A 156 23.04 -3.84 -0.10
N LEU A 157 24.12 -4.47 0.33
CA LEU A 157 24.29 -5.93 0.24
C LEU A 157 23.28 -6.64 1.14
N ASP A 158 23.13 -6.19 2.38
CA ASP A 158 22.17 -6.71 3.34
C ASP A 158 20.73 -6.51 2.85
N ALA A 159 20.41 -5.32 2.32
CA ALA A 159 19.09 -5.05 1.73
C ALA A 159 18.79 -5.94 0.52
N ARG A 160 19.79 -6.21 -0.34
CA ARG A 160 19.66 -7.18 -1.45
C ARG A 160 19.45 -8.59 -0.95
N GLU A 161 20.19 -9.03 0.08
CA GLU A 161 20.06 -10.36 0.67
C GLU A 161 18.68 -10.57 1.31
N VAL A 162 18.23 -9.61 2.14
CA VAL A 162 16.89 -9.63 2.73
C VAL A 162 15.82 -9.65 1.64
N GLY A 163 15.97 -8.81 0.60
CA GLY A 163 15.06 -8.79 -0.55
C GLY A 163 14.99 -10.13 -1.29
N MET A 164 16.13 -10.81 -1.46
CA MET A 164 16.20 -12.14 -2.09
C MET A 164 15.54 -13.22 -1.23
N LYS A 165 15.80 -13.25 0.09
CA LYS A 165 15.14 -14.18 1.01
C LYS A 165 13.63 -13.98 1.03
N ILE A 166 13.16 -12.73 1.03
CA ILE A 166 11.73 -12.40 0.93
C ILE A 166 11.15 -12.88 -0.41
N PHE A 167 11.87 -12.68 -1.52
CA PHE A 167 11.42 -13.13 -2.83
C PHE A 167 11.32 -14.66 -2.88
N GLU A 168 12.33 -15.36 -2.36
CA GLU A 168 12.34 -16.82 -2.22
C GLU A 168 11.15 -17.32 -1.40
N ASP A 169 10.89 -16.67 -0.25
CA ASP A 169 9.75 -16.97 0.60
C ASP A 169 8.42 -16.80 -0.16
N TYR A 170 8.27 -15.74 -0.97
CA TYR A 170 7.09 -15.56 -1.82
C TYR A 170 6.99 -16.62 -2.92
N THR A 171 8.10 -16.98 -3.59
CA THR A 171 8.09 -18.02 -4.62
C THR A 171 7.75 -19.39 -4.07
N ASN A 172 8.06 -19.66 -2.80
CA ASN A 172 7.72 -20.92 -2.15
C ASN A 172 6.31 -20.92 -1.55
N SER A 173 5.75 -19.75 -1.21
CA SER A 173 4.46 -19.64 -0.51
C SER A 173 3.30 -19.05 -1.34
N TRP A 174 3.52 -18.57 -2.57
CA TRP A 174 2.49 -17.84 -3.34
C TRP A 174 1.16 -18.61 -3.49
N PHE A 175 1.23 -19.92 -3.71
CA PHE A 175 0.04 -20.77 -3.88
C PHE A 175 -0.76 -20.84 -2.56
N TRP A 176 -0.08 -21.00 -1.44
CA TRP A 176 -0.68 -21.00 -0.11
C TRP A 176 -1.26 -19.64 0.29
N ILE A 177 -0.57 -18.54 -0.07
CA ILE A 177 -1.11 -17.19 0.08
C ILE A 177 -2.42 -17.06 -0.69
N LEU A 178 -2.46 -17.54 -1.94
CA LEU A 178 -3.66 -17.49 -2.77
C LEU A 178 -4.80 -18.30 -2.17
N ILE A 179 -4.54 -19.51 -1.67
CA ILE A 179 -5.54 -20.31 -0.94
C ILE A 179 -6.08 -19.54 0.27
N GLY A 180 -5.20 -18.94 1.08
CA GLY A 180 -5.60 -18.13 2.23
C GLY A 180 -6.53 -16.97 1.85
N LEU A 181 -6.25 -16.29 0.73
CA LEU A 181 -7.11 -15.23 0.19
C LEU A 181 -8.45 -15.75 -0.33
N VAL A 182 -8.48 -16.93 -0.96
CA VAL A 182 -9.73 -17.58 -1.39
C VAL A 182 -10.57 -17.98 -0.18
N ILE A 183 -9.96 -18.52 0.88
CA ILE A 183 -10.65 -18.81 2.15
C ILE A 183 -11.24 -17.52 2.72
N ALA A 184 -10.47 -16.42 2.78
CA ALA A 184 -10.98 -15.14 3.25
C ALA A 184 -12.18 -14.63 2.43
N MET A 185 -12.16 -14.84 1.11
CA MET A 185 -13.27 -14.51 0.22
C MET A 185 -14.51 -15.36 0.51
N VAL A 186 -14.36 -16.68 0.64
CA VAL A 186 -15.46 -17.60 0.95
C VAL A 186 -16.05 -17.27 2.32
N VAL A 187 -15.21 -17.09 3.35
CA VAL A 187 -15.65 -16.72 4.69
C VAL A 187 -16.38 -15.37 4.68
N SER A 188 -15.91 -14.38 3.92
CA SER A 188 -16.59 -13.08 3.76
C SER A 188 -17.96 -13.22 3.10
N LEU A 189 -18.08 -14.06 2.07
CA LEU A 189 -19.35 -14.33 1.41
C LEU A 189 -20.31 -15.06 2.36
N VAL A 190 -19.85 -16.11 3.04
CA VAL A 190 -20.64 -16.86 4.02
C VAL A 190 -21.09 -15.93 5.15
N PHE A 191 -20.23 -15.05 5.65
CA PHE A 191 -20.60 -14.08 6.68
C PHE A 191 -21.77 -13.18 6.23
N ILE A 192 -21.72 -12.67 5.01
CA ILE A 192 -22.81 -11.86 4.44
C ILE A 192 -24.08 -12.68 4.22
N LEU A 193 -23.96 -13.95 3.83
CA LEU A 193 -25.11 -14.84 3.71
C LEU A 193 -25.71 -15.19 5.07
N LEU A 194 -24.91 -15.35 6.13
CA LEU A 194 -25.40 -15.58 7.49
C LEU A 194 -26.11 -14.33 8.05
N LEU A 195 -25.65 -13.13 7.68
CA LEU A 195 -26.35 -11.88 8.01
C LEU A 195 -27.80 -11.87 7.47
N ARG A 196 -28.10 -12.65 6.42
CA ARG A 196 -29.45 -12.76 5.86
C ARG A 196 -30.40 -13.57 6.72
N PHE A 197 -29.99 -14.77 7.12
CA PHE A 197 -30.92 -15.72 7.77
C PHE A 197 -31.08 -15.43 9.26
N THR A 198 -30.01 -14.97 9.91
CA THR A 198 -29.97 -14.84 11.37
C THR A 198 -29.26 -13.57 11.81
N ALA A 199 -29.54 -12.42 11.15
CA ALA A 199 -28.93 -11.12 11.47
C ALA A 199 -28.78 -10.90 12.98
N GLY A 200 -29.90 -10.96 13.73
CA GLY A 200 -29.91 -10.75 15.18
C GLY A 200 -29.01 -11.72 15.96
N VAL A 201 -29.08 -13.02 15.66
CA VAL A 201 -28.26 -14.05 16.36
C VAL A 201 -26.79 -13.91 15.99
N LEU A 202 -26.49 -13.67 14.71
CA LEU A 202 -25.13 -13.49 14.22
C LEU A 202 -24.47 -12.26 14.85
N PHE A 203 -25.20 -11.16 15.07
CA PHE A 203 -24.63 -9.99 15.75
C PHE A 203 -24.24 -10.29 17.19
N TRP A 204 -25.11 -10.96 17.95
CA TRP A 204 -24.76 -11.39 19.31
C TRP A 204 -23.59 -12.35 19.29
N PHE A 205 -23.58 -13.32 18.38
CA PHE A 205 -22.46 -14.24 18.21
C PHE A 205 -21.15 -13.50 17.91
N VAL A 206 -21.14 -12.53 16.99
CA VAL A 206 -19.93 -11.75 16.64
C VAL A 206 -19.47 -10.90 17.81
N ILE A 207 -20.40 -10.29 18.54
CA ILE A 207 -20.09 -9.52 19.75
C ILE A 207 -19.43 -10.43 20.79
N PHE A 208 -20.04 -11.56 21.11
CA PHE A 208 -19.49 -12.51 22.08
C PHE A 208 -18.19 -13.15 21.60
N ALA A 209 -18.06 -13.42 20.31
CA ALA A 209 -16.85 -13.98 19.73
C ALA A 209 -15.68 -13.00 19.82
N VAL A 210 -15.87 -11.71 19.53
CA VAL A 210 -14.77 -10.75 19.63
C VAL A 210 -14.36 -10.49 21.09
N VAL A 211 -15.34 -10.29 21.98
CA VAL A 211 -15.08 -10.19 23.44
C VAL A 211 -14.36 -11.45 23.93
N GLY A 212 -14.79 -12.63 23.50
CA GLY A 212 -14.17 -13.90 23.85
C GLY A 212 -12.74 -14.05 23.33
N VAL A 213 -12.46 -13.66 22.08
CA VAL A 213 -11.11 -13.72 21.49
C VAL A 213 -10.16 -12.75 22.18
N ILE A 214 -10.60 -11.52 22.46
CA ILE A 214 -9.79 -10.53 23.17
C ILE A 214 -9.56 -10.99 24.62
N GLY A 215 -10.60 -11.50 25.30
CA GLY A 215 -10.49 -12.10 26.63
C GLY A 215 -9.50 -13.26 26.68
N TYR A 216 -9.55 -14.17 25.69
CA TYR A 216 -8.55 -15.23 25.54
C TYR A 216 -7.14 -14.67 25.31
N GLY A 217 -7.00 -13.62 24.50
CA GLY A 217 -5.73 -12.93 24.28
C GLY A 217 -5.14 -12.34 25.56
N ILE A 218 -5.96 -11.71 26.41
CA ILE A 218 -5.56 -11.19 27.73
C ILE A 218 -5.08 -12.35 28.62
N TRP A 219 -5.84 -13.43 28.69
CA TRP A 219 -5.47 -14.62 29.46
C TRP A 219 -4.16 -15.25 28.97
N HIS A 220 -3.98 -15.39 27.65
CA HIS A 220 -2.76 -15.93 27.06
C HIS A 220 -1.55 -15.01 27.33
N CYS A 221 -1.70 -13.70 27.22
CA CYS A 221 -0.63 -12.75 27.56
C CYS A 221 -0.25 -12.84 29.04
N TYR A 222 -1.24 -12.99 29.94
CA TYR A 222 -0.99 -13.21 31.36
C TYR A 222 -0.25 -14.52 31.62
N TRP A 223 -0.67 -15.61 30.97
CA TRP A 223 -0.02 -16.91 31.09
C TRP A 223 1.45 -16.87 30.68
N GLU A 224 1.75 -16.27 29.52
CA GLU A 224 3.12 -16.17 29.02
C GLU A 224 3.97 -15.20 29.88
N TYR A 225 3.39 -14.08 30.33
CA TYR A 225 4.01 -13.18 31.29
C TYR A 225 4.41 -13.89 32.59
N SER A 226 3.53 -14.75 33.11
CA SER A 226 3.80 -15.56 34.31
C SER A 226 4.82 -16.67 34.04
N SER A 227 4.77 -17.33 32.88
CA SER A 227 5.73 -18.38 32.46
C SER A 227 7.16 -17.85 32.29
N LEU A 228 7.31 -16.58 31.91
CA LEU A 228 8.61 -15.92 31.76
C LEU A 228 9.16 -15.38 33.10
N LYS A 229 8.38 -15.40 34.18
CA LYS A 229 8.80 -14.95 35.51
C LYS A 229 9.86 -15.90 36.07
N GLY A 230 11.09 -15.38 36.25
CA GLY A 230 12.21 -16.14 36.82
C GLY A 230 13.15 -16.80 35.80
N LYS A 231 12.93 -16.62 34.48
CA LYS A 231 13.89 -17.08 33.46
C LYS A 231 15.01 -16.03 33.25
N PRO A 232 16.29 -16.43 33.28
CA PRO A 232 17.40 -15.50 33.06
C PRO A 232 17.36 -14.92 31.64
N GLY A 233 17.48 -13.59 31.51
CA GLY A 233 17.42 -12.87 30.23
C GLY A 233 16.04 -12.37 29.79
N ALA A 234 14.95 -12.78 30.45
CA ALA A 234 13.58 -12.33 30.12
C ALA A 234 13.18 -10.97 30.74
N ASP A 235 13.93 -10.50 31.74
CA ASP A 235 13.66 -9.27 32.51
C ASP A 235 14.44 -8.03 32.01
N VAL A 236 15.06 -8.12 30.84
CA VAL A 236 15.77 -7.00 30.20
C VAL A 236 14.78 -6.00 29.63
N ALA A 237 15.05 -4.70 29.79
CA ALA A 237 14.16 -3.67 29.28
C ALA A 237 14.29 -3.48 27.76
N ILE A 238 13.18 -3.17 27.08
CA ILE A 238 13.15 -3.03 25.61
C ILE A 238 14.17 -1.99 25.10
N TYR A 239 14.47 -0.95 25.91
CA TYR A 239 15.43 0.09 25.54
C TYR A 239 16.90 -0.38 25.53
N ASP A 240 17.23 -1.43 26.31
CA ASP A 240 18.60 -1.95 26.42
C ASP A 240 19.01 -2.84 25.23
N ILE A 241 18.05 -3.33 24.45
CA ILE A 241 18.27 -4.31 23.36
C ILE A 241 18.51 -3.61 22.00
N GLY A 242 18.18 -2.32 21.89
CA GLY A 242 18.20 -1.57 20.63
C GLY A 242 17.12 -2.01 19.63
N PHE A 243 17.12 -1.44 18.42
CA PHE A 243 16.25 -1.88 17.33
C PHE A 243 16.87 -3.10 16.63
N GLN A 244 16.39 -4.29 16.99
CA GLN A 244 16.74 -5.55 16.32
C GLN A 244 15.68 -5.88 15.28
N THR A 245 16.09 -6.42 14.14
CA THR A 245 15.18 -6.82 13.05
C THR A 245 14.50 -8.18 13.29
N ASP A 246 14.95 -8.94 14.29
CA ASP A 246 14.34 -10.21 14.68
C ASP A 246 13.27 -10.03 15.78
N PHE A 247 12.00 -10.13 15.36
CA PHE A 247 10.84 -10.00 16.26
C PHE A 247 10.78 -11.07 17.35
N ARG A 248 11.47 -12.22 17.19
CA ARG A 248 11.46 -13.30 18.18
C ARG A 248 12.10 -12.89 19.50
N ILE A 249 13.08 -11.98 19.43
CA ILE A 249 13.75 -11.43 20.61
C ILE A 249 12.73 -10.69 21.47
N TYR A 250 11.91 -9.83 20.87
CA TYR A 250 10.88 -9.07 21.60
C TYR A 250 9.79 -9.97 22.21
N LEU A 251 9.47 -11.11 21.60
CA LEU A 251 8.49 -12.08 22.13
C LEU A 251 9.04 -12.90 23.31
N GLN A 252 10.36 -12.92 23.54
CA GLN A 252 10.96 -13.56 24.72
C GLN A 252 11.00 -12.64 25.95
N LEU A 253 10.71 -11.35 25.77
CA LEU A 253 10.72 -10.37 26.86
C LEU A 253 9.42 -10.39 27.65
N ARG A 254 9.55 -10.38 28.99
CA ARG A 254 8.41 -10.28 29.91
C ARG A 254 7.66 -8.95 29.76
N GLN A 255 8.37 -7.84 29.54
CA GLN A 255 7.77 -6.51 29.38
C GLN A 255 6.84 -6.41 28.16
N THR A 256 7.15 -7.12 27.07
CA THR A 256 6.33 -7.12 25.85
C THR A 256 4.95 -7.73 26.09
N TRP A 257 4.87 -8.86 26.79
CA TRP A 257 3.60 -9.51 27.13
C TRP A 257 2.76 -8.67 28.09
N LEU A 258 3.39 -7.97 29.03
CA LEU A 258 2.70 -7.02 29.92
C LEU A 258 2.10 -5.85 29.11
N ALA A 259 2.86 -5.29 28.17
CA ALA A 259 2.38 -4.20 27.32
C ALA A 259 1.21 -4.64 26.43
N PHE A 260 1.28 -5.83 25.82
CA PHE A 260 0.17 -6.41 25.06
C PHE A 260 -1.07 -6.64 25.92
N MET A 261 -0.90 -7.16 27.13
CA MET A 261 -2.01 -7.36 28.06
C MET A 261 -2.72 -6.04 28.40
N ILE A 262 -1.97 -4.98 28.77
CA ILE A 262 -2.55 -3.66 29.08
C ILE A 262 -3.29 -3.09 27.87
N PHE A 263 -2.69 -3.19 26.69
CA PHE A 263 -3.29 -2.72 25.44
C PHE A 263 -4.60 -3.45 25.12
N LEU A 264 -4.63 -4.79 25.23
CA LEU A 264 -5.83 -5.58 25.01
C LEU A 264 -6.93 -5.27 26.03
N CYS A 265 -6.60 -5.05 27.30
CA CYS A 265 -7.56 -4.64 28.33
C CYS A 265 -8.21 -3.28 28.01
N ILE A 266 -7.43 -2.29 27.55
CA ILE A 266 -7.97 -0.97 27.16
C ILE A 266 -8.94 -1.13 25.98
N ILE A 267 -8.56 -1.92 24.98
CA ILE A 267 -9.43 -2.19 23.81
C ILE A 267 -10.74 -2.86 24.26
N GLU A 268 -10.67 -3.87 25.11
CA GLU A 268 -11.85 -4.61 25.59
C GLU A 268 -12.82 -3.67 26.32
N VAL A 269 -12.31 -2.82 27.22
CA VAL A 269 -13.14 -1.83 27.93
C VAL A 269 -13.81 -0.86 26.96
N ILE A 270 -13.08 -0.35 25.96
CA ILE A 270 -13.64 0.55 24.94
C ILE A 270 -14.76 -0.15 24.16
N ILE A 271 -14.55 -1.40 23.74
CA ILE A 271 -15.56 -2.18 23.00
C ILE A 271 -16.81 -2.40 23.86
N ILE A 272 -16.67 -2.81 25.13
CA ILE A 272 -17.79 -3.02 26.05
C ILE A 272 -18.57 -1.72 26.26
N LEU A 273 -17.88 -0.60 26.50
CA LEU A 273 -18.53 0.71 26.65
C LEU A 273 -19.32 1.08 25.39
N MET A 274 -18.73 0.92 24.19
CA MET A 274 -19.42 1.17 22.94
C MET A 274 -20.67 0.31 22.77
N LEU A 275 -20.61 -0.99 23.13
CA LEU A 275 -21.75 -1.90 23.05
C LEU A 275 -22.89 -1.49 23.99
N ILE A 276 -22.58 -1.03 25.20
CA ILE A 276 -23.57 -0.57 26.19
C ILE A 276 -24.28 0.69 25.67
N PHE A 277 -23.53 1.71 25.23
CA PHE A 277 -24.10 2.98 24.76
C PHE A 277 -24.92 2.82 23.47
N LEU A 278 -24.52 1.90 22.59
CA LEU A 278 -25.15 1.74 21.27
C LEU A 278 -26.26 0.68 21.24
N ARG A 279 -26.54 -0.04 22.34
CA ARG A 279 -27.51 -1.16 22.39
C ARG A 279 -28.86 -0.87 21.71
N LYS A 280 -29.51 0.25 22.04
CA LYS A 280 -30.83 0.61 21.48
C LYS A 280 -30.76 0.88 19.97
N ARG A 281 -29.61 1.31 19.48
CA ARG A 281 -29.37 1.74 18.10
C ARG A 281 -28.89 0.58 17.24
N ILE A 282 -28.12 -0.34 17.84
CA ILE A 282 -27.80 -1.64 17.26
C ILE A 282 -29.09 -2.34 16.85
N PHE A 283 -30.13 -2.37 17.68
CA PHE A 283 -31.41 -3.00 17.30
C PHE A 283 -32.07 -2.38 16.05
N ILE A 284 -32.00 -1.05 15.90
CA ILE A 284 -32.53 -0.34 14.73
C ILE A 284 -31.68 -0.64 13.48
N ALA A 285 -30.36 -0.63 13.62
CA ALA A 285 -29.46 -1.04 12.55
C ALA A 285 -29.78 -2.48 12.13
N ILE A 286 -29.87 -3.43 13.07
CA ILE A 286 -30.24 -4.82 12.81
C ILE A 286 -31.54 -4.94 12.02
N ALA A 287 -32.54 -4.12 12.29
CA ALA A 287 -33.79 -4.12 11.54
C ALA A 287 -33.61 -3.65 10.08
N LEU A 288 -32.88 -2.55 9.87
CA LEU A 288 -32.52 -2.07 8.54
C LEU A 288 -31.65 -3.07 7.77
N LEU A 289 -30.71 -3.69 8.47
CA LEU A 289 -29.82 -4.73 7.97
C LEU A 289 -30.59 -5.99 7.56
N ARG A 290 -31.58 -6.39 8.37
CA ARG A 290 -32.49 -7.50 8.07
C ARG A 290 -33.32 -7.20 6.82
N GLU A 291 -33.82 -5.97 6.69
CA GLU A 291 -34.62 -5.57 5.53
C GLU A 291 -33.81 -5.58 4.23
N GLY A 292 -32.59 -5.04 4.25
CA GLY A 292 -31.67 -5.12 3.11
C GLY A 292 -31.20 -6.54 2.79
N SER A 293 -31.36 -7.49 3.72
CA SER A 293 -30.98 -8.90 3.53
C SER A 293 -32.13 -9.82 3.07
N LYS A 294 -33.40 -9.45 3.35
CA LYS A 294 -34.60 -10.14 2.81
C LYS A 294 -34.67 -10.04 1.29
N GLU A 295 -33.92 -9.13 0.70
CA GLU A 295 -33.76 -8.95 -0.74
C GLU A 295 -33.20 -10.23 -1.38
N ASN A 296 -34.04 -10.99 -2.07
CA ASN A 296 -33.68 -12.22 -2.80
C ASN A 296 -32.69 -11.98 -3.97
N TYR A 297 -32.22 -10.74 -4.13
CA TYR A 297 -31.46 -10.26 -5.28
C TYR A 297 -29.96 -10.11 -5.02
N LEU A 298 -29.50 -9.89 -3.78
CA LEU A 298 -28.06 -9.90 -3.44
C LEU A 298 -27.34 -11.20 -3.88
N MET A 299 -28.12 -12.27 -4.09
CA MET A 299 -27.69 -13.62 -4.47
C MET A 299 -27.76 -13.91 -5.98
N LYS A 300 -28.49 -13.10 -6.79
CA LYS A 300 -28.50 -13.17 -8.27
C LYS A 300 -27.52 -12.20 -8.92
N ILE A 301 -26.77 -11.47 -8.10
CA ILE A 301 -25.55 -10.76 -8.50
C ILE A 301 -24.51 -11.85 -8.75
N PRO A 302 -24.20 -12.20 -10.01
CA PRO A 302 -23.11 -13.12 -10.27
C PRO A 302 -21.86 -12.47 -9.67
N SER A 303 -21.20 -13.20 -8.77
CA SER A 303 -19.81 -12.97 -8.37
C SER A 303 -19.43 -11.49 -8.12
N LEU A 304 -19.85 -10.95 -6.97
CA LEU A 304 -19.28 -9.73 -6.39
C LEU A 304 -17.73 -9.71 -6.27
N PRO A 305 -16.99 -10.85 -6.22
CA PRO A 305 -15.53 -10.80 -6.41
C PRO A 305 -15.08 -10.38 -7.82
N ASP A 306 -15.86 -10.64 -8.87
CA ASP A 306 -15.53 -10.25 -10.25
C ASP A 306 -15.68 -8.75 -10.49
N TYR A 307 -16.48 -8.02 -9.68
CA TYR A 307 -16.58 -6.56 -9.76
C TYR A 307 -15.37 -5.85 -9.10
N HIS A 308 -14.82 -6.40 -8.00
CA HIS A 308 -13.53 -5.92 -7.48
C HIS A 308 -12.37 -6.33 -8.39
N PHE A 309 -12.46 -7.51 -9.01
CA PHE A 309 -11.54 -7.91 -10.08
C PHE A 309 -11.69 -7.01 -11.32
N MET A 310 -12.88 -6.51 -11.64
CA MET A 310 -13.13 -5.51 -12.70
C MET A 310 -12.59 -4.12 -12.30
N ARG A 311 -12.59 -3.75 -11.01
CA ARG A 311 -11.89 -2.56 -10.50
C ARG A 311 -10.37 -2.70 -10.62
N CYS A 312 -9.84 -3.90 -10.34
CA CYS A 312 -8.42 -4.22 -10.57
C CYS A 312 -8.08 -4.36 -12.05
N ALA A 313 -8.97 -4.93 -12.88
CA ALA A 313 -8.79 -5.16 -14.30
C ALA A 313 -8.95 -3.86 -15.10
N LEU A 314 -9.83 -2.95 -14.72
CA LEU A 314 -9.88 -1.59 -15.28
C LEU A 314 -8.61 -0.82 -14.89
N CYS A 315 -8.13 -0.95 -13.64
CA CYS A 315 -6.80 -0.46 -13.28
C CYS A 315 -5.67 -1.16 -14.06
N CYS A 316 -5.75 -2.45 -14.39
CA CYS A 316 -4.74 -3.16 -15.18
C CYS A 316 -4.79 -2.78 -16.66
N ILE A 317 -5.97 -2.63 -17.25
CA ILE A 317 -6.19 -2.18 -18.64
C ILE A 317 -5.72 -0.73 -18.79
N ILE A 318 -5.99 0.13 -17.80
CA ILE A 318 -5.48 1.49 -17.75
C ILE A 318 -3.96 1.50 -17.50
N LYS A 319 -3.43 0.66 -16.60
CA LYS A 319 -1.99 0.52 -16.33
C LYS A 319 -1.20 -0.13 -17.48
N GLN A 320 -1.86 -0.82 -18.39
CA GLN A 320 -1.23 -1.47 -19.55
C GLN A 320 -1.35 -0.63 -20.82
N LYS A 321 -2.27 0.34 -20.89
CA LYS A 321 -2.36 1.28 -22.03
C LYS A 321 -1.81 2.67 -21.76
N ILE A 322 -1.81 3.18 -20.53
CA ILE A 322 -1.23 4.51 -20.26
C ILE A 322 0.29 4.57 -20.46
N PRO A 323 1.12 3.64 -19.93
CA PRO A 323 2.54 3.67 -20.23
C PRO A 323 2.80 3.38 -21.70
N TYR A 324 1.99 2.56 -22.39
CA TYR A 324 2.14 2.32 -23.82
C TYR A 324 1.72 3.51 -24.69
N CYS A 325 0.63 4.21 -24.38
CA CYS A 325 0.24 5.44 -25.09
C CYS A 325 1.21 6.59 -24.81
N PHE A 326 1.75 6.71 -23.59
CA PHE A 326 2.74 7.74 -23.28
C PHE A 326 4.12 7.40 -23.85
N TYR A 327 4.53 6.14 -23.84
CA TYR A 327 5.74 5.66 -24.52
C TYR A 327 5.59 5.80 -26.03
N PHE A 328 4.40 5.56 -26.61
CA PHE A 328 4.11 5.79 -28.02
C PHE A 328 4.11 7.27 -28.37
N LEU A 329 3.49 8.15 -27.55
CA LEU A 329 3.48 9.60 -27.76
C LEU A 329 4.89 10.21 -27.65
N VAL A 330 5.68 9.75 -26.67
CA VAL A 330 7.09 10.14 -26.51
C VAL A 330 7.97 9.53 -27.61
N ALA A 331 7.73 8.29 -28.04
CA ALA A 331 8.45 7.67 -29.14
C ALA A 331 8.16 8.36 -30.48
N THR A 332 6.92 8.81 -30.72
CA THR A 332 6.58 9.61 -31.91
C THR A 332 7.20 11.00 -31.89
N LEU A 333 7.41 11.60 -30.71
CA LEU A 333 8.08 12.89 -30.54
C LEU A 333 9.62 12.79 -30.53
N ASN A 334 10.19 11.63 -30.19
CA ASN A 334 11.64 11.38 -30.13
C ASN A 334 12.21 10.62 -31.34
N ASN A 335 11.44 10.46 -32.41
CA ASN A 335 11.88 9.75 -33.61
C ASN A 335 13.03 10.45 -34.37
N GLN A 336 13.60 11.53 -33.81
CA GLN A 336 14.81 12.17 -34.29
C GLN A 336 16.07 11.97 -33.42
N LEU A 337 16.03 11.33 -32.24
CA LEU A 337 17.22 11.30 -31.37
C LEU A 337 17.59 9.98 -30.68
N PHE A 338 16.76 8.94 -30.71
CA PHE A 338 17.07 7.66 -30.07
C PHE A 338 16.90 6.46 -31.00
N CYS A 339 17.59 6.52 -32.14
CA CYS A 339 17.95 5.34 -32.91
C CYS A 339 19.24 5.64 -33.66
N VAL A 340 20.38 5.51 -32.98
CA VAL A 340 21.64 5.22 -33.67
C VAL A 340 21.48 3.79 -34.20
N THR A 341 20.83 3.71 -35.35
CA THR A 341 20.59 2.47 -36.08
C THR A 341 21.93 1.90 -36.54
N ARG A 342 21.95 0.57 -36.66
CA ARG A 342 23.00 -0.30 -37.22
C ARG A 342 23.84 0.28 -38.37
N SER A 343 23.32 1.24 -39.12
CA SER A 343 23.99 1.95 -40.22
C SER A 343 25.20 2.80 -39.77
N LEU A 344 25.20 3.40 -38.57
CA LEU A 344 26.35 4.18 -38.09
C LEU A 344 27.51 3.28 -37.60
N ILE A 345 27.19 2.07 -37.11
CA ILE A 345 28.18 1.07 -36.68
C ILE A 345 28.96 0.51 -37.89
N ALA A 346 28.32 0.47 -39.06
CA ALA A 346 29.01 0.12 -40.31
C ALA A 346 29.98 1.23 -40.77
N LEU A 347 29.68 2.50 -40.47
CA LEU A 347 30.52 3.65 -40.82
C LEU A 347 31.68 3.87 -39.84
N CYS A 348 31.50 3.48 -38.57
CA CYS A 348 32.49 3.64 -37.50
C CYS A 348 32.93 2.27 -36.95
N ARG A 349 33.83 1.58 -37.68
CA ARG A 349 34.54 0.38 -37.19
C ARG A 349 35.44 0.75 -36.00
N GLY A 350 34.88 0.74 -34.79
CA GLY A 350 35.57 1.09 -33.55
C GLY A 350 34.70 1.82 -32.51
N ALA A 351 33.47 2.21 -32.85
CA ALA A 351 32.58 2.84 -31.88
C ALA A 351 32.17 1.85 -30.78
N GLN A 352 32.62 2.11 -29.55
CA GLN A 352 32.18 1.38 -28.36
C GLN A 352 31.08 2.17 -27.64
N CYS A 353 29.97 1.51 -27.31
CA CYS A 353 28.95 2.10 -26.44
C CYS A 353 29.52 2.22 -25.02
N SER A 354 29.96 3.43 -24.64
CA SER A 354 30.33 3.74 -23.27
C SER A 354 29.08 4.00 -22.45
N PHE A 355 29.02 3.48 -21.23
CA PHE A 355 28.08 3.97 -20.24
C PHE A 355 28.30 5.48 -20.10
N ALA A 356 27.25 6.27 -20.36
CA ALA A 356 27.36 7.71 -20.40
C ALA A 356 27.35 8.27 -18.97
N PHE A 357 26.31 7.97 -18.18
CA PHE A 357 26.14 8.43 -16.80
C PHE A 357 24.83 7.90 -16.18
N TYR A 358 24.77 7.87 -14.84
CA TYR A 358 23.53 7.61 -14.10
C TYR A 358 22.76 8.92 -13.95
N GLY A 359 21.67 9.06 -14.70
CA GLY A 359 20.77 10.21 -14.63
C GLY A 359 21.31 11.42 -15.37
N GLY A 360 20.60 11.87 -16.41
CA GLY A 360 21.13 12.91 -17.28
C GLY A 360 20.23 14.03 -17.69
N GLU A 361 20.79 15.12 -18.22
CA GLU A 361 20.09 16.32 -18.70
C GLU A 361 19.17 16.07 -19.93
N SER A 362 18.62 14.87 -20.09
CA SER A 362 17.55 14.67 -21.06
C SER A 362 16.30 15.44 -20.59
N ILE A 363 15.53 15.96 -21.54
CA ILE A 363 14.22 16.58 -21.31
C ILE A 363 13.37 15.72 -20.35
N TYR A 364 13.46 14.39 -20.50
CA TYR A 364 12.79 13.44 -19.62
C TYR A 364 13.18 13.58 -18.13
N HIS A 365 14.47 13.73 -17.78
CA HIS A 365 14.88 13.90 -16.38
C HIS A 365 14.52 15.27 -15.83
N LYS A 366 14.47 16.31 -16.68
CA LYS A 366 14.00 17.64 -16.28
C LYS A 366 12.51 17.64 -15.90
N TYR A 367 11.68 16.87 -16.62
CA TYR A 367 10.24 16.78 -16.39
C TYR A 367 9.80 15.55 -15.58
N ILE A 368 10.72 14.69 -15.12
CA ILE A 368 10.36 13.45 -14.43
C ILE A 368 9.48 13.72 -13.20
N LEU A 369 9.78 14.76 -12.43
CA LEU A 369 9.00 15.14 -11.25
C LEU A 369 7.59 15.62 -11.63
N VAL A 370 7.46 16.40 -12.70
CA VAL A 370 6.16 16.85 -13.22
C VAL A 370 5.33 15.66 -13.70
N LEU A 371 5.94 14.74 -14.44
CA LEU A 371 5.29 13.52 -14.92
C LEU A 371 4.83 12.62 -13.75
N GLN A 372 5.65 12.46 -12.71
CA GLN A 372 5.27 11.72 -11.50
C GLN A 372 4.09 12.39 -10.77
N ILE A 373 4.08 13.73 -10.69
CA ILE A 373 2.97 14.49 -10.11
C ILE A 373 1.69 14.32 -10.95
N CYS A 374 1.76 14.46 -12.27
CA CYS A 374 0.62 14.23 -13.16
C CYS A 374 0.09 12.80 -13.02
N ASN A 375 0.97 11.80 -12.99
CA ASN A 375 0.59 10.41 -12.76
C ASN A 375 -0.11 10.22 -11.41
N LEU A 376 0.35 10.88 -10.35
CA LEU A 376 -0.28 10.82 -9.04
C LEU A 376 -1.69 11.43 -9.07
N VAL A 377 -1.87 12.60 -9.69
CA VAL A 377 -3.18 13.26 -9.80
C VAL A 377 -4.16 12.41 -10.60
N VAL A 378 -3.74 11.89 -11.76
CA VAL A 378 -4.57 11.02 -12.61
C VAL A 378 -4.89 9.71 -11.89
N PHE A 379 -3.92 9.13 -11.17
CA PHE A 379 -4.14 7.93 -10.37
C PHE A 379 -5.20 8.15 -9.29
N LEU A 380 -5.10 9.24 -8.52
CA LEU A 380 -6.10 9.60 -7.50
C LEU A 380 -7.48 9.80 -8.13
N TRP A 381 -7.56 10.50 -9.26
CA TRP A 381 -8.83 10.74 -9.95
C TRP A 381 -9.48 9.44 -10.42
N LEU A 382 -8.72 8.56 -11.08
CA LEU A 382 -9.24 7.28 -11.57
C LEU A 382 -9.69 6.34 -10.46
N VAL A 383 -8.95 6.29 -9.35
CA VAL A 383 -9.35 5.49 -8.17
C VAL A 383 -10.68 6.01 -7.61
N ASN A 384 -10.80 7.33 -7.42
CA ASN A 384 -12.05 7.93 -6.94
C ASN A 384 -13.20 7.76 -7.93
N PHE A 385 -12.94 7.84 -9.23
CA PHE A 385 -13.94 7.60 -10.27
C PHE A 385 -14.44 6.15 -10.24
N ALA A 386 -13.54 5.17 -10.11
CA ALA A 386 -13.91 3.76 -9.98
C ALA A 386 -14.75 3.51 -8.71
N ILE A 387 -14.44 4.19 -7.60
CA ILE A 387 -15.27 4.15 -6.38
C ILE A 387 -16.64 4.76 -6.64
N ALA A 388 -16.71 5.94 -7.25
CA ALA A 388 -17.96 6.64 -7.56
C ALA A 388 -18.88 5.81 -8.48
N LEU A 389 -18.30 5.17 -9.51
CA LEU A 389 -19.00 4.26 -10.41
C LEU A 389 -19.60 3.07 -9.65
N GLY A 390 -18.84 2.45 -8.75
CA GLY A 390 -19.32 1.37 -7.88
C GLY A 390 -20.45 1.82 -6.97
N GLN A 391 -20.29 2.96 -6.30
CA GLN A 391 -21.29 3.50 -5.38
C GLN A 391 -22.61 3.82 -6.08
N CYS A 392 -22.57 4.51 -7.21
CA CYS A 392 -23.78 4.87 -7.98
C CYS A 392 -24.46 3.62 -8.58
N THR A 393 -23.68 2.66 -9.08
CA THR A 393 -24.22 1.40 -9.62
C THR A 393 -24.97 0.61 -8.54
N LEU A 394 -24.35 0.44 -7.37
CA LEU A 394 -24.94 -0.25 -6.23
C LEU A 394 -26.19 0.47 -5.73
N ALA A 395 -26.10 1.79 -5.54
CA ALA A 395 -27.23 2.60 -5.12
C ALA A 395 -28.40 2.50 -6.11
N GLY A 396 -28.15 2.53 -7.41
CA GLY A 396 -29.22 2.40 -8.42
C GLY A 396 -29.89 1.02 -8.41
N ALA A 397 -29.16 -0.05 -8.08
CA ALA A 397 -29.74 -1.38 -7.96
C ALA A 397 -30.62 -1.49 -6.70
N PHE A 398 -30.14 -1.04 -5.55
CA PHE A 398 -30.91 -1.04 -4.30
C PHE A 398 -32.12 -0.09 -4.35
N ALA A 399 -31.97 1.09 -4.96
CA ALA A 399 -33.08 2.02 -5.17
C ALA A 399 -34.17 1.44 -6.08
N SER A 400 -33.77 0.76 -7.17
CA SER A 400 -34.74 0.09 -8.08
C SER A 400 -35.55 -0.99 -7.35
N TYR A 401 -34.97 -1.65 -6.34
CA TYR A 401 -35.68 -2.59 -5.48
C TYR A 401 -36.59 -1.89 -4.47
N TYR A 402 -36.09 -0.87 -3.77
CA TYR A 402 -36.84 -0.16 -2.74
C TYR A 402 -38.16 0.39 -3.30
N TRP A 403 -38.08 1.07 -4.45
CA TRP A 403 -39.19 1.75 -5.10
C TRP A 403 -40.07 0.85 -5.98
N ALA A 404 -39.86 -0.47 -5.96
CA ALA A 404 -40.73 -1.43 -6.65
C ALA A 404 -41.99 -1.75 -5.82
N PHE A 405 -43.18 -1.65 -6.41
CA PHE A 405 -44.44 -1.99 -5.72
C PHE A 405 -44.67 -3.51 -5.70
N LYS A 406 -44.56 -4.19 -6.85
CA LYS A 406 -44.71 -5.65 -6.96
C LYS A 406 -43.35 -6.33 -7.02
N LYS A 407 -42.92 -6.86 -5.88
CA LYS A 407 -41.67 -7.63 -5.76
C LYS A 407 -41.98 -9.13 -6.00
N PRO A 408 -41.40 -9.81 -7.02
CA PRO A 408 -40.28 -9.41 -7.87
C PRO A 408 -40.63 -8.91 -9.30
N ALA A 409 -41.90 -8.82 -9.69
CA ALA A 409 -42.31 -8.57 -11.07
C ALA A 409 -41.80 -7.23 -11.66
N ASP A 410 -41.70 -6.18 -10.83
CA ASP A 410 -41.29 -4.84 -11.27
C ASP A 410 -39.76 -4.65 -11.26
N ILE A 411 -39.00 -5.68 -10.88
CA ILE A 411 -37.54 -5.63 -10.77
C ILE A 411 -36.92 -6.23 -12.04
N PRO A 412 -35.94 -5.57 -12.67
CA PRO A 412 -35.25 -6.17 -13.83
C PRO A 412 -34.59 -7.52 -13.47
N ALA A 413 -34.34 -8.38 -14.46
CA ALA A 413 -33.71 -9.68 -14.22
C ALA A 413 -32.27 -9.55 -13.71
N PHE A 414 -31.55 -8.50 -14.15
CA PHE A 414 -30.17 -8.19 -13.74
C PHE A 414 -29.96 -6.71 -13.32
N PRO A 415 -30.54 -6.20 -12.22
CA PRO A 415 -30.46 -4.80 -11.80
C PRO A 415 -29.06 -4.27 -11.60
N LEU A 416 -28.05 -5.08 -11.26
CA LEU A 416 -26.68 -4.56 -11.24
C LEU A 416 -26.17 -4.20 -12.62
N LEU A 417 -26.28 -5.09 -13.61
CA LEU A 417 -25.84 -4.81 -14.97
C LEU A 417 -26.67 -3.69 -15.59
N ALA A 418 -27.98 -3.70 -15.36
CA ALA A 418 -28.87 -2.64 -15.81
C ALA A 418 -28.51 -1.29 -15.17
N SER A 419 -28.29 -1.25 -13.85
CA SER A 419 -27.87 -0.04 -13.13
C SER A 419 -26.51 0.45 -13.63
N PHE A 420 -25.54 -0.45 -13.79
CA PHE A 420 -24.21 -0.15 -14.31
C PHE A 420 -24.27 0.47 -15.71
N GLY A 421 -25.08 -0.12 -16.60
CA GLY A 421 -25.31 0.40 -17.95
C GLY A 421 -25.93 1.80 -17.92
N ARG A 422 -26.93 2.05 -17.07
CA ARG A 422 -27.51 3.40 -16.88
C ARG A 422 -26.48 4.39 -16.34
N THR A 423 -25.71 4.00 -15.34
CA THR A 423 -24.66 4.84 -14.74
C THR A 423 -23.59 5.22 -15.76
N LEU A 424 -23.12 4.26 -16.57
CA LEU A 424 -22.14 4.53 -17.62
C LEU A 424 -22.69 5.44 -18.73
N ARG A 425 -23.93 5.19 -19.17
CA ARG A 425 -24.53 5.92 -20.30
C ARG A 425 -24.94 7.34 -19.94
N TYR A 426 -25.50 7.55 -18.74
CA TYR A 426 -26.17 8.82 -18.40
C TYR A 426 -25.48 9.62 -17.29
N HIS A 427 -24.66 9.00 -16.44
CA HIS A 427 -24.18 9.65 -15.20
C HIS A 427 -22.65 9.79 -15.09
N THR A 428 -21.88 9.33 -16.09
CA THR A 428 -20.41 9.40 -16.10
C THR A 428 -19.86 10.79 -15.87
N GLY A 429 -20.43 11.83 -16.49
CA GLY A 429 -19.99 13.22 -16.29
C GLY A 429 -20.12 13.70 -14.85
N SER A 430 -21.24 13.40 -14.18
CA SER A 430 -21.46 13.77 -12.78
C SER A 430 -20.54 13.01 -11.82
N LEU A 431 -20.26 11.73 -12.12
CA LEU A 431 -19.31 10.93 -11.35
C LEU A 431 -17.86 11.39 -11.54
N ALA A 432 -17.47 11.72 -12.79
CA ALA A 432 -16.16 12.26 -13.12
C ALA A 432 -15.91 13.60 -12.42
N PHE A 433 -16.92 14.48 -12.39
CA PHE A 433 -16.84 15.75 -11.69
C PHE A 433 -16.69 15.58 -10.17
N GLY A 434 -17.56 14.80 -9.52
CA GLY A 434 -17.47 14.57 -8.08
C GLY A 434 -16.16 13.89 -7.65
N SER A 435 -15.67 12.92 -8.45
CA SER A 435 -14.40 12.25 -8.19
C SER A 435 -13.19 13.15 -8.41
N LEU A 436 -13.25 14.12 -9.34
CA LEU A 436 -12.20 15.11 -9.55
C LEU A 436 -12.08 16.06 -8.35
N ILE A 437 -13.20 16.55 -7.81
CA ILE A 437 -13.21 17.41 -6.61
C ILE A 437 -12.49 16.70 -5.46
N LEU A 438 -12.84 15.43 -5.22
CA LEU A 438 -12.20 14.63 -4.16
C LEU A 438 -10.71 14.41 -4.43
N ALA A 439 -10.32 14.14 -5.67
CA ALA A 439 -8.92 13.94 -6.05
C ALA A 439 -8.06 15.20 -5.83
N ILE A 440 -8.59 16.39 -6.13
CA ILE A 440 -7.91 17.68 -5.88
C ILE A 440 -7.65 17.88 -4.38
N VAL A 441 -8.66 17.64 -3.54
CA VAL A 441 -8.52 17.77 -2.08
C VAL A 441 -7.48 16.77 -1.54
N GLN A 442 -7.49 15.52 -2.03
CA GLN A 442 -6.51 14.51 -1.66
C GLN A 442 -5.09 14.88 -2.10
N PHE A 443 -4.94 15.43 -3.30
CA PHE A 443 -3.66 15.88 -3.82
C PHE A 443 -3.07 17.01 -2.95
N ILE A 444 -3.89 18.00 -2.57
CA ILE A 444 -3.45 19.08 -1.68
C ILE A 444 -3.02 18.51 -0.31
N ARG A 445 -3.78 17.55 0.25
CA ARG A 445 -3.41 16.89 1.50
C ARG A 445 -2.06 16.17 1.42
N ILE A 446 -1.78 15.49 0.31
CA ILE A 446 -0.48 14.83 0.08
C ILE A 446 0.64 15.87 0.02
N ILE A 447 0.43 17.02 -0.65
CA ILE A 447 1.39 18.12 -0.68
C ILE A 447 1.66 18.66 0.73
N LEU A 448 0.61 18.90 1.53
CA LEU A 448 0.76 19.39 2.90
C LEU A 448 1.56 18.42 3.79
N GLU A 449 1.36 17.11 3.61
CA GLU A 449 2.13 16.08 4.31
C GLU A 449 3.59 16.04 3.85
N TYR A 450 3.83 16.19 2.56
CA TYR A 450 5.18 16.29 2.00
C TYR A 450 5.92 17.54 2.49
N LEU A 451 5.25 18.70 2.50
CA LEU A 451 5.83 19.95 3.00
C LEU A 451 6.20 19.88 4.47
N ASP A 452 5.32 19.33 5.31
CA ASP A 452 5.61 19.13 6.73
C ASP A 452 6.82 18.24 6.96
N ASN A 453 6.92 17.12 6.24
CA ASN A 453 8.11 16.26 6.30
C ASN A 453 9.39 16.98 5.88
N LYS A 454 9.32 17.87 4.88
CA LYS A 454 10.49 18.66 4.43
C LYS A 454 10.85 19.78 5.40
N LEU A 455 9.87 20.34 6.11
CA LEU A 455 10.02 21.46 7.03
C LEU A 455 10.34 21.03 8.47
N LYS A 456 10.46 19.72 8.75
CA LYS A 456 10.92 19.20 10.05
C LYS A 456 12.28 19.76 10.48
N GLY A 457 13.17 20.10 9.54
CA GLY A 457 14.48 20.71 9.80
C GLY A 457 14.49 22.25 9.92
N ALA A 458 13.35 22.93 9.72
CA ALA A 458 13.26 24.38 9.80
C ALA A 458 12.74 24.85 11.19
N HIS A 459 13.29 25.96 11.70
CA HIS A 459 13.01 26.48 13.05
C HIS A 459 11.83 27.47 13.13
N ASN A 460 11.12 27.75 12.04
CA ASN A 460 10.03 28.74 12.07
C ASN A 460 8.74 28.16 12.69
N GLN A 461 8.43 28.56 13.93
CA GLN A 461 7.24 28.13 14.67
C GLN A 461 5.92 28.53 13.99
N PHE A 462 5.85 29.71 13.37
CA PHE A 462 4.63 30.18 12.71
C PHE A 462 4.26 29.31 11.50
N ALA A 463 5.26 28.94 10.68
CA ALA A 463 5.04 28.05 9.53
C ALA A 463 4.54 26.66 9.97
N LYS A 464 5.06 26.13 11.08
CA LYS A 464 4.58 24.85 11.67
C LYS A 464 3.13 24.95 12.15
N PHE A 465 2.75 26.06 12.77
CA PHE A 465 1.37 26.30 13.20
C PHE A 465 0.41 26.36 12.00
N VAL A 466 0.74 27.15 10.96
CA VAL A 466 -0.09 27.26 9.75
C VAL A 466 -0.25 25.91 9.04
N LEU A 467 0.83 25.13 8.92
CA LEU A 467 0.76 23.78 8.34
C LEU A 467 -0.12 22.84 9.15
N CYS A 468 -0.05 22.90 10.47
CA CYS A 468 -0.94 22.12 11.34
C CYS A 468 -2.42 22.47 11.10
N CYS A 469 -2.75 23.77 11.06
CA CYS A 469 -4.09 24.25 10.77
C CYS A 469 -4.58 23.80 9.39
N MET A 470 -3.76 23.98 8.34
CA MET A 470 -4.11 23.55 6.99
C MET A 470 -4.31 22.04 6.88
N LYS A 471 -3.45 21.23 7.51
CA LYS A 471 -3.61 19.77 7.56
C LYS A 471 -4.94 19.37 8.18
N CYS A 472 -5.31 19.99 9.30
CA CYS A 472 -6.59 19.74 9.95
C CYS A 472 -7.77 20.14 9.03
N CYS A 473 -7.75 21.34 8.47
CA CYS A 473 -8.80 21.83 7.57
C CYS A 473 -8.99 20.93 6.34
N PHE A 474 -7.90 20.54 5.67
CA PHE A 474 -7.97 19.68 4.49
C PHE A 474 -8.34 18.23 4.83
N TRP A 475 -7.98 17.74 6.02
CA TRP A 475 -8.47 16.45 6.53
C TRP A 475 -9.99 16.48 6.76
N CYS A 476 -10.50 17.55 7.38
CA CYS A 476 -11.93 17.77 7.56
C CYS A 476 -12.66 17.89 6.22
N LEU A 477 -12.10 18.67 5.28
CA LEU A 477 -12.64 18.86 3.94
C LEU A 477 -12.70 17.55 3.15
N GLU A 478 -11.63 16.74 3.16
CA GLU A 478 -11.63 15.44 2.50
C GLU A 478 -12.76 14.55 3.05
N ARG A 479 -12.94 14.53 4.36
CA ARG A 479 -13.98 13.72 5.00
C ARG A 479 -15.38 14.22 4.64
N PHE A 480 -15.59 15.53 4.63
CA PHE A 480 -16.84 16.16 4.23
C PHE A 480 -17.18 15.89 2.76
N ILE A 481 -16.21 16.06 1.85
CA ILE A 481 -16.42 15.81 0.42
C ILE A 481 -16.70 14.33 0.15
N LYS A 482 -16.03 13.40 0.84
CA LYS A 482 -16.35 11.96 0.75
C LYS A 482 -17.79 11.67 1.17
N PHE A 483 -18.23 12.26 2.28
CA PHE A 483 -19.60 12.14 2.75
C PHE A 483 -20.60 12.73 1.74
N LEU A 484 -20.35 13.93 1.24
CA LEU A 484 -21.21 14.60 0.26
C LEU A 484 -21.30 13.80 -1.04
N ASN A 485 -20.16 13.38 -1.60
CA ASN A 485 -20.10 12.58 -2.83
C ASN A 485 -20.89 11.28 -2.70
N ARG A 486 -20.68 10.52 -1.61
CA ARG A 486 -21.36 9.24 -1.38
C ARG A 486 -22.88 9.40 -1.43
N ASN A 487 -23.41 10.38 -0.72
CA ASN A 487 -24.86 10.64 -0.67
C ASN A 487 -25.40 11.28 -1.96
N ALA A 488 -24.63 12.14 -2.61
CA ALA A 488 -24.98 12.70 -3.92
C ALA A 488 -25.14 11.59 -4.97
N TYR A 489 -24.23 10.61 -5.00
CA TYR A 489 -24.31 9.48 -5.94
C TYR A 489 -25.55 8.62 -5.73
N ILE A 490 -26.05 8.50 -4.50
CA ILE A 490 -27.32 7.83 -4.20
C ILE A 490 -28.48 8.63 -4.80
N MET A 491 -28.53 9.95 -4.58
CA MET A 491 -29.59 10.80 -5.16
C MET A 491 -29.55 10.86 -6.69
N ILE A 492 -28.36 10.85 -7.30
CA ILE A 492 -28.21 10.71 -8.75
C ILE A 492 -28.81 9.38 -9.21
N ALA A 493 -28.59 8.30 -8.48
CA ALA A 493 -29.11 6.99 -8.87
C ALA A 493 -30.65 6.90 -8.73
N ILE A 494 -31.26 7.68 -7.83
CA ILE A 494 -32.72 7.74 -7.66
C ILE A 494 -33.38 8.67 -8.71
N TYR A 495 -32.84 9.88 -8.93
CA TYR A 495 -33.50 10.90 -9.76
C TYR A 495 -32.87 11.15 -11.13
N GLY A 496 -31.63 10.70 -11.34
CA GLY A 496 -30.88 11.00 -12.56
C GLY A 496 -30.49 12.46 -12.74
N LYS A 497 -30.53 13.29 -11.68
CA LYS A 497 -30.15 14.70 -11.71
C LYS A 497 -28.63 14.89 -11.78
N ASN A 498 -28.18 16.10 -12.11
CA ASN A 498 -26.75 16.45 -12.08
C ASN A 498 -26.17 16.40 -10.65
N PHE A 499 -24.83 16.40 -10.54
CA PHE A 499 -24.12 16.28 -9.27
C PHE A 499 -24.50 17.35 -8.24
N CYS A 500 -24.46 18.64 -8.60
CA CYS A 500 -24.67 19.74 -7.66
C CYS A 500 -26.09 19.75 -7.09
N THR A 501 -27.10 19.54 -7.94
CA THR A 501 -28.50 19.44 -7.49
C THR A 501 -28.70 18.25 -6.57
N SER A 502 -28.18 17.08 -6.95
CA SER A 502 -28.28 15.85 -6.15
C SER A 502 -27.55 15.97 -4.81
N ALA A 503 -26.38 16.61 -4.78
CA ALA A 503 -25.62 16.86 -3.56
C ALA A 503 -26.37 17.80 -2.61
N LYS A 504 -27.00 18.86 -3.13
CA LYS A 504 -27.81 19.78 -2.36
C LYS A 504 -29.01 19.07 -1.73
N GLU A 505 -29.78 18.33 -2.53
CA GLU A 505 -30.96 17.59 -2.06
C GLU A 505 -30.58 16.52 -1.02
N ALA A 506 -29.54 15.73 -1.30
CA ALA A 506 -29.02 14.74 -0.35
C ALA A 506 -28.64 15.38 0.99
N PHE A 507 -27.91 16.50 0.95
CA PHE A 507 -27.45 17.18 2.16
C PHE A 507 -28.61 17.69 3.01
N PHE A 508 -29.60 18.36 2.41
CA PHE A 508 -30.74 18.88 3.16
C PHE A 508 -31.63 17.76 3.74
N LEU A 509 -31.85 16.68 2.99
CA LEU A 509 -32.60 15.51 3.47
C LEU A 509 -31.93 14.88 4.71
N LEU A 510 -30.61 14.73 4.66
CA LEU A 510 -29.82 14.17 5.76
C LEU A 510 -29.76 15.12 6.96
N MET A 511 -29.63 16.43 6.75
CA MET A 511 -29.57 17.41 7.85
C MET A 511 -30.89 17.48 8.63
N ARG A 512 -32.05 17.32 7.96
CA ARG A 512 -33.35 17.22 8.63
C ARG A 512 -33.47 15.97 9.51
N ASN A 513 -32.82 14.87 9.10
CA ASN A 513 -32.81 13.59 9.80
C ASN A 513 -31.50 13.30 10.55
N VAL A 514 -30.69 14.32 10.84
CA VAL A 514 -29.26 14.20 11.24
C VAL A 514 -29.02 13.25 12.41
N VAL A 515 -29.89 13.27 13.43
CA VAL A 515 -29.75 12.40 14.61
C VAL A 515 -29.94 10.93 14.26
N ARG A 516 -30.86 10.61 13.32
CA ARG A 516 -31.07 9.24 12.85
C ARG A 516 -29.89 8.79 11.99
N VAL A 517 -29.44 9.67 11.09
CA VAL A 517 -28.32 9.43 10.16
C VAL A 517 -27.03 9.15 10.93
N ALA A 518 -26.61 10.10 11.78
CA ALA A 518 -25.33 10.03 12.46
C ALA A 518 -25.22 8.82 13.37
N VAL A 519 -26.32 8.43 14.01
CA VAL A 519 -26.33 7.29 14.91
C VAL A 519 -26.36 5.96 14.15
N LEU A 520 -27.13 5.87 13.05
CA LEU A 520 -27.18 4.67 12.22
C LEU A 520 -25.82 4.40 11.56
N ASP A 521 -25.21 5.43 10.97
CA ASP A 521 -23.92 5.37 10.29
C ASP A 521 -22.84 4.86 11.24
N LYS A 522 -22.74 5.43 12.45
CA LYS A 522 -21.75 5.03 13.46
C LYS A 522 -21.92 3.59 13.95
N VAL A 523 -23.16 3.15 14.15
CA VAL A 523 -23.44 1.78 14.59
C VAL A 523 -23.12 0.78 13.48
N THR A 524 -23.54 1.07 12.26
CA THR A 524 -23.29 0.21 11.10
C THR A 524 -21.79 0.08 10.85
N ASP A 525 -21.06 1.20 10.84
CA ASP A 525 -19.60 1.20 10.68
C ASP A 525 -18.90 0.36 11.75
N PHE A 526 -19.31 0.49 13.02
CA PHE A 526 -18.76 -0.29 14.13
C PHE A 526 -19.03 -1.79 13.96
N LEU A 527 -20.26 -2.19 13.62
CA LEU A 527 -20.63 -3.59 13.43
C LEU A 527 -19.90 -4.22 12.25
N LEU A 528 -19.82 -3.52 11.11
CA LEU A 528 -19.10 -3.99 9.94
C LEU A 528 -17.58 -4.02 10.19
N PHE A 529 -17.05 -3.13 11.02
CA PHE A 529 -15.65 -3.18 11.47
C PHE A 529 -15.37 -4.43 12.32
N LEU A 530 -16.26 -4.76 13.25
CA LEU A 530 -16.15 -5.95 14.09
C LEU A 530 -16.14 -7.24 13.24
N GLY A 531 -17.03 -7.32 12.24
CA GLY A 531 -17.04 -8.41 11.27
C GLY A 531 -15.74 -8.51 10.48
N LYS A 532 -15.17 -7.39 10.00
CA LYS A 532 -13.86 -7.38 9.32
C LYS A 532 -12.75 -7.92 10.23
N LEU A 533 -12.70 -7.48 11.49
CA LEU A 533 -11.69 -7.94 12.45
C LEU A 533 -11.79 -9.44 12.69
N LEU A 534 -13.00 -9.99 12.83
CA LEU A 534 -13.21 -11.41 13.06
C LEU A 534 -12.71 -12.26 11.86
N ILE A 535 -13.02 -11.84 10.64
CA ILE A 535 -12.58 -12.55 9.42
C ILE A 535 -11.06 -12.47 9.26
N VAL A 536 -10.50 -11.27 9.37
CA VAL A 536 -9.05 -11.05 9.19
C VAL A 536 -8.26 -11.73 10.31
N GLY A 537 -8.73 -11.63 11.55
CA GLY A 537 -8.13 -12.29 12.70
C GLY A 537 -8.22 -13.82 12.57
N GLY A 538 -9.38 -14.36 12.21
CA GLY A 538 -9.57 -15.81 12.03
C GLY A 538 -8.66 -16.38 10.93
N VAL A 539 -8.65 -15.76 9.75
CA VAL A 539 -7.76 -16.18 8.64
C VAL A 539 -6.29 -15.96 9.00
N GLY A 540 -5.96 -14.87 9.70
CA GLY A 540 -4.60 -14.59 10.16
C GLY A 540 -4.08 -15.60 11.17
N VAL A 541 -4.89 -16.02 12.13
CA VAL A 541 -4.56 -17.07 13.11
C VAL A 541 -4.35 -18.41 12.41
N LEU A 542 -5.25 -18.78 11.49
CA LEU A 542 -5.10 -19.98 10.68
C LEU A 542 -3.81 -19.95 9.85
N ALA A 543 -3.53 -18.83 9.17
CA ALA A 543 -2.30 -18.64 8.41
C ALA A 543 -1.05 -18.69 9.30
N PHE A 544 -1.11 -18.14 10.51
CA PHE A 544 -0.01 -18.21 11.47
C PHE A 544 0.29 -19.65 11.87
N PHE A 545 -0.72 -20.43 12.26
CA PHE A 545 -0.52 -21.85 12.63
C PHE A 545 -0.01 -22.68 11.46
N PHE A 546 -0.44 -22.38 10.23
CA PHE A 546 0.04 -23.01 9.01
C PHE A 546 1.52 -22.69 8.72
N PHE A 547 1.88 -21.41 8.60
CA PHE A 547 3.26 -21.00 8.30
C PHE A 547 4.27 -21.29 9.42
N THR A 548 3.79 -21.47 10.66
CA THR A 548 4.63 -21.90 11.80
C THR A 548 4.70 -23.42 11.97
N ARG A 549 4.07 -24.20 11.08
CA ARG A 549 4.08 -25.68 11.10
C ARG A 549 3.58 -26.29 12.40
N ARG A 550 2.66 -25.63 13.09
CA ARG A 550 2.06 -26.12 14.34
C ARG A 550 0.83 -27.01 14.12
N ILE A 551 0.29 -27.05 12.90
CA ILE A 551 -0.78 -27.96 12.51
C ILE A 551 -0.15 -29.28 12.08
N THR A 552 -0.20 -30.30 12.94
CA THR A 552 0.44 -31.61 12.71
C THR A 552 -0.10 -32.37 11.50
N ILE A 553 -1.31 -32.05 11.03
CA ILE A 553 -1.98 -32.73 9.91
C ILE A 553 -1.40 -32.31 8.53
N ILE A 554 -0.80 -31.11 8.43
CA ILE A 554 -0.34 -30.51 7.15
C ILE A 554 1.11 -29.99 7.31
N ALA A 555 1.84 -30.49 8.32
CA ALA A 555 3.18 -30.00 8.63
C ALA A 555 4.19 -30.28 7.51
N ASP A 556 4.00 -31.37 6.76
CA ASP A 556 4.91 -31.82 5.70
C ASP A 556 4.71 -31.06 4.37
N GLU A 557 3.54 -30.46 4.14
CA GLU A 557 3.26 -29.67 2.93
C GLU A 557 3.60 -28.17 3.09
N ALA A 558 3.84 -27.73 4.32
CA ALA A 558 4.12 -26.33 4.62
C ALA A 558 5.55 -25.94 4.22
N PRO A 559 5.73 -24.83 3.46
CA PRO A 559 7.05 -24.43 2.97
C PRO A 559 7.98 -24.01 4.12
N VAL A 560 9.27 -24.32 4.00
CA VAL A 560 10.30 -23.77 4.88
C VAL A 560 10.57 -22.33 4.43
N LEU A 561 10.29 -21.38 5.32
CA LEU A 561 10.40 -19.94 5.04
C LEU A 561 11.49 -19.32 5.93
N ASN A 562 12.27 -18.40 5.36
CA ASN A 562 13.23 -17.60 6.11
C ASN A 562 12.51 -16.60 7.03
N TYR A 563 11.51 -15.91 6.49
CA TYR A 563 10.71 -14.89 7.17
C TYR A 563 9.22 -15.21 7.03
N TYR A 564 8.72 -16.16 7.84
CA TYR A 564 7.31 -16.56 7.84
C TYR A 564 6.31 -15.41 8.04
N TRP A 565 6.74 -14.30 8.69
CA TRP A 565 5.91 -13.13 8.94
C TRP A 565 5.56 -12.38 7.65
N VAL A 566 6.37 -12.47 6.59
CA VAL A 566 6.13 -11.73 5.34
C VAL A 566 4.92 -12.30 4.57
N PRO A 567 4.85 -13.61 4.26
CA PRO A 567 3.65 -14.24 3.72
C PRO A 567 2.42 -14.07 4.62
N LEU A 568 2.59 -14.19 5.94
CA LEU A 568 1.53 -14.00 6.91
C LEU A 568 0.92 -12.59 6.83
N MET A 569 1.74 -11.54 6.86
CA MET A 569 1.28 -10.16 6.74
C MET A 569 0.58 -9.90 5.41
N THR A 570 1.02 -10.55 4.33
CA THR A 570 0.36 -10.47 3.03
C THR A 570 -1.02 -11.11 3.05
N VAL A 571 -1.18 -12.28 3.68
CA VAL A 571 -2.50 -12.91 3.85
C VAL A 571 -3.42 -12.05 4.72
N ILE A 572 -2.92 -11.51 5.85
CA ILE A 572 -3.70 -10.64 6.74
C ILE A 572 -4.16 -9.38 6.00
N PHE A 573 -3.23 -8.68 5.33
CA PHE A 573 -3.53 -7.47 4.58
C PHE A 573 -4.48 -7.74 3.40
N GLY A 574 -4.23 -8.79 2.62
CA GLY A 574 -5.10 -9.18 1.51
C GLY A 574 -6.50 -9.59 1.99
N SER A 575 -6.60 -10.33 3.09
CA SER A 575 -7.89 -10.70 3.71
C SER A 575 -8.65 -9.46 4.17
N TYR A 576 -7.96 -8.45 4.71
CA TYR A 576 -8.58 -7.18 5.09
C TYR A 576 -9.15 -6.44 3.88
N LEU A 577 -8.40 -6.38 2.77
CA LEU A 577 -8.89 -5.75 1.53
C LEU A 577 -10.12 -6.48 0.97
N ILE A 578 -10.11 -7.81 0.98
CA ILE A 578 -11.24 -8.63 0.53
C ILE A 578 -12.47 -8.38 1.41
N ALA A 579 -12.32 -8.54 2.73
CA ALA A 579 -13.40 -8.30 3.69
C ALA A 579 -13.94 -6.86 3.53
N HIS A 580 -13.06 -5.86 3.47
CA HIS A 580 -13.44 -4.47 3.24
C HIS A 580 -14.28 -4.31 1.96
N GLY A 581 -13.88 -4.96 0.86
CA GLY A 581 -14.63 -4.97 -0.39
C GLY A 581 -16.05 -5.50 -0.23
N PHE A 582 -16.23 -6.65 0.42
CA PHE A 582 -17.54 -7.27 0.67
C PHE A 582 -18.41 -6.40 1.59
N PHE A 583 -17.87 -5.98 2.73
CA PHE A 583 -18.59 -5.13 3.68
C PHE A 583 -18.93 -3.74 3.12
N SER A 584 -18.14 -3.20 2.18
CA SER A 584 -18.43 -1.91 1.55
C SER A 584 -19.71 -1.94 0.70
N VAL A 585 -20.03 -3.08 0.09
CA VAL A 585 -21.28 -3.24 -0.68
C VAL A 585 -22.47 -3.23 0.27
N TYR A 586 -22.34 -3.93 1.39
CA TYR A 586 -23.35 -3.93 2.43
C TYR A 586 -23.56 -2.53 3.04
N ALA A 587 -22.48 -1.81 3.33
CA ALA A 587 -22.56 -0.42 3.80
C ALA A 587 -23.28 0.51 2.78
N MET A 588 -23.06 0.32 1.48
CA MET A 588 -23.79 1.06 0.44
C MET A 588 -25.27 0.70 0.37
N CYS A 589 -25.64 -0.55 0.62
CA CYS A 589 -27.04 -0.99 0.73
C CYS A 589 -27.75 -0.23 1.85
N VAL A 590 -27.17 -0.22 3.05
CA VAL A 590 -27.75 0.44 4.23
C VAL A 590 -27.96 1.93 3.98
N ASP A 591 -26.95 2.62 3.48
CA ASP A 591 -27.04 4.06 3.20
C ASP A 591 -28.12 4.35 2.15
N THR A 592 -28.20 3.53 1.10
CA THR A 592 -29.18 3.72 0.03
C THR A 592 -30.59 3.51 0.54
N LEU A 593 -30.85 2.40 1.25
CA LEU A 593 -32.16 2.11 1.82
C LEU A 593 -32.57 3.16 2.85
N PHE A 594 -31.62 3.64 3.66
CA PHE A 594 -31.88 4.69 4.63
C PHE A 594 -32.23 6.03 3.97
N LEU A 595 -31.53 6.40 2.88
CA LEU A 595 -31.84 7.62 2.13
C LEU A 595 -33.19 7.50 1.43
N CYS A 596 -33.48 6.35 0.79
CA CYS A 596 -34.79 6.07 0.20
C CYS A 596 -35.90 6.11 1.26
N PHE A 597 -35.65 5.59 2.46
CA PHE A 597 -36.58 5.66 3.58
C PHE A 597 -36.87 7.11 4.01
N CYS A 598 -35.83 7.94 4.19
CA CYS A 598 -36.02 9.35 4.54
C CYS A 598 -36.84 10.09 3.47
N GLU A 599 -36.57 9.79 2.20
CA GLU A 599 -37.27 10.38 1.07
C GLU A 599 -38.73 9.91 0.96
N ASP A 600 -38.99 8.62 1.22
CA ASP A 600 -40.33 8.02 1.24
C ASP A 600 -41.21 8.68 2.32
N LEU A 601 -40.64 8.99 3.49
CA LEU A 601 -41.32 9.75 4.54
C LEU A 601 -41.66 11.20 4.13
N GLU A 602 -40.80 11.87 3.35
CA GLU A 602 -41.09 13.25 2.91
C GLU A 602 -42.13 13.29 1.77
N ARG A 603 -42.22 12.23 0.96
CA ARG A 603 -43.08 12.18 -0.23
C ARG A 603 -44.45 11.59 0.00
N ASN A 604 -44.51 10.55 0.81
CA ASN A 604 -45.68 9.74 0.99
C ASN A 604 -46.23 9.95 2.41
N ASP A 605 -47.56 9.98 2.50
CA ASP A 605 -48.30 10.20 3.75
C ASP A 605 -49.02 8.93 4.23
N GLY A 606 -48.89 7.83 3.48
CA GLY A 606 -49.55 6.56 3.77
C GLY A 606 -51.01 6.51 3.33
N SER A 607 -51.51 7.54 2.64
CA SER A 607 -52.86 7.52 2.04
C SER A 607 -52.95 6.51 0.89
N ALA A 608 -54.17 6.13 0.50
CA ALA A 608 -54.38 5.25 -0.65
C ALA A 608 -53.85 5.85 -1.98
N ALA A 609 -53.74 7.19 -2.06
CA ALA A 609 -53.17 7.90 -3.21
C ALA A 609 -51.63 7.97 -3.16
N ARG A 610 -51.03 7.95 -1.97
CA ARG A 610 -49.57 7.99 -1.75
C ARG A 610 -49.15 6.99 -0.67
N PRO A 611 -49.25 5.68 -0.96
CA PRO A 611 -48.85 4.65 0.01
C PRO A 611 -47.33 4.64 0.19
N TYR A 612 -46.89 4.25 1.38
CA TYR A 612 -45.47 4.03 1.65
C TYR A 612 -44.93 2.81 0.90
N PHE A 613 -43.70 2.90 0.39
CA PHE A 613 -43.01 1.78 -0.29
C PHE A 613 -42.26 0.87 0.69
N MET A 614 -41.95 1.37 1.89
CA MET A 614 -41.35 0.60 2.98
C MET A 614 -42.28 -0.47 3.56
N SER A 615 -41.70 -1.49 4.19
CA SER A 615 -42.47 -2.49 4.93
C SER A 615 -43.05 -1.94 6.24
N ALA A 616 -44.16 -2.54 6.70
CA ALA A 616 -44.79 -2.19 7.96
C ALA A 616 -43.85 -2.38 9.18
N GLU A 617 -42.94 -3.36 9.13
CA GLU A 617 -41.91 -3.57 10.15
C GLU A 617 -40.95 -2.37 10.22
N LEU A 618 -40.48 -1.90 9.07
CA LEU A 618 -39.56 -0.76 8.97
C LEU A 618 -40.22 0.55 9.38
N HIS A 619 -41.46 0.80 8.92
CA HIS A 619 -42.26 1.95 9.31
C HIS A 619 -42.48 2.00 10.82
N ARG A 620 -42.80 0.86 11.46
CA ARG A 620 -43.00 0.79 12.92
C ARG A 620 -41.72 1.11 13.71
N ILE A 621 -40.56 0.68 13.23
CA ILE A 621 -39.27 0.83 13.92
C ILE A 621 -38.73 2.25 13.79
N LEU A 622 -38.86 2.86 12.61
CA LEU A 622 -38.29 4.17 12.31
C LEU A 622 -39.30 5.33 12.41
N GLY A 623 -40.59 5.08 12.22
CA GLY A 623 -41.67 6.08 12.24
C GLY A 623 -42.14 6.52 13.65
N ARG A 624 -41.67 5.86 14.72
CA ARG A 624 -42.17 6.06 16.12
C ARG A 624 -41.96 7.46 16.73
N LYS A 625 -41.50 8.46 15.98
CA LYS A 625 -41.39 9.85 16.47
C LYS A 625 -42.44 10.82 15.92
N GLU A 626 -43.24 10.45 14.91
CA GLU A 626 -44.24 11.36 14.35
C GLU A 626 -45.65 11.18 14.92
N GLN A 627 -45.92 10.10 15.66
CA GLN A 627 -47.24 9.82 16.26
C GLN A 627 -47.35 10.19 17.75
N ILE A 628 -46.74 11.30 18.19
CA ILE A 628 -47.24 11.99 19.39
C ILE A 628 -47.97 13.24 18.89
N PRO A 629 -49.30 13.17 18.63
CA PRO A 629 -50.05 14.39 18.47
C PRO A 629 -49.87 15.19 19.76
N LYS A 630 -49.38 16.42 19.64
CA LYS A 630 -49.58 17.42 20.69
C LYS A 630 -51.08 17.42 20.96
N LYS A 631 -51.49 16.95 22.14
CA LYS A 631 -52.84 17.20 22.63
C LYS A 631 -53.07 18.69 22.49
N ALA A 632 -53.97 19.07 21.59
CA ALA A 632 -54.59 20.37 21.64
C ALA A 632 -55.33 20.40 22.98
N ASN A 633 -54.76 21.12 23.95
CA ASN A 633 -55.55 21.56 25.08
C ASN A 633 -56.47 22.65 24.53
N GLY A 634 -57.75 22.30 24.41
CA GLY A 634 -58.83 23.28 24.35
C GLY A 634 -59.01 23.98 25.69
#